data_AF-V4MG54-F1
#
_entry.id   AF-V4MG54-F1
#
_cell.length_a   1.000
_cell.length_b   1.000
_cell.length_c   1.000
_cell.angle_alpha   90.00
_cell.angle_beta   90.00
_cell.angle_gamma   90.00
#
_symmetry.space_group_name_H-M   'P 1'
#
loop_
_entity.id
_entity.type
_entity.pdbx_description
1 polymer ?
#
loop_
_entity_poly.entity_id
_entity_poly.type
_entity_poly.pdbx_seq_one_letter_code
_entity_poly.pdbx_strand_id
1 'polypeptide(L)'
;MNEDDEVWDTLSNGFKRAQLVLDQNRDLIQRVNENHRSRIPDNVTRNVGLINEINGNISRVMETYTDLSFEITKMFHERQRSGQER
;
A
#
# COMPACT_ATOMS: atom_id res chain seq x y z
N MET A 1 16.25 -21.74 3.56
CA MET A 1 15.32 -20.84 4.26
C MET A 1 14.07 -21.66 4.51
N ASN A 2 13.46 -21.59 5.70
CA ASN A 2 12.27 -22.40 5.98
C ASN A 2 11.09 -21.81 5.17
N GLU A 3 10.14 -22.63 4.70
CA GLU A 3 9.01 -22.14 3.88
C GLU A 3 8.16 -21.09 4.62
N ASP A 4 8.09 -21.18 5.95
CA ASP A 4 7.43 -20.17 6.78
C ASP A 4 8.19 -18.83 6.78
N ASP A 5 9.53 -18.86 6.71
CA ASP A 5 10.34 -17.64 6.59
C ASP A 5 10.04 -16.90 5.29
N GLU A 6 9.77 -17.64 4.20
CA GLU A 6 9.41 -17.08 2.89
C GLU A 6 8.04 -16.39 2.94
N VAL A 7 7.04 -17.01 3.58
CA VAL A 7 5.72 -16.39 3.77
C VAL A 7 5.83 -15.13 4.62
N TRP A 8 6.64 -15.16 5.68
CA TRP A 8 6.90 -13.99 6.52
C TRP A 8 7.60 -12.86 5.79
N ASP A 9 8.57 -13.16 4.93
CA ASP A 9 9.27 -12.15 4.13
C ASP A 9 8.31 -11.47 3.14
N THR A 10 7.50 -12.24 2.42
CA THR A 10 6.47 -11.73 1.50
C THR A 10 5.49 -10.79 2.21
N LEU A 11 4.97 -11.22 3.38
CA LEU A 11 4.10 -10.40 4.23
C LEU A 11 4.79 -9.10 4.67
N SER A 12 6.01 -9.21 5.24
CA SER A 12 6.76 -8.07 5.75
C SER A 12 7.01 -7.04 4.66
N ASN A 13 7.43 -7.48 3.48
CA ASN A 13 7.75 -6.61 2.36
C ASN A 13 6.49 -5.97 1.76
N GLY A 14 5.39 -6.72 1.62
CA GLY A 14 4.10 -6.19 1.18
C GLY A 14 3.59 -5.08 2.12
N PHE A 15 3.62 -5.30 3.43
CA PHE A 15 3.19 -4.30 4.40
C PHE A 15 4.07 -3.06 4.43
N LYS A 16 5.40 -3.21 4.33
CA LYS A 16 6.32 -2.06 4.24
C LYS A 16 6.05 -1.20 3.01
N ARG A 17 5.75 -1.82 1.86
CA ARG A 17 5.38 -1.11 0.63
C ARG A 17 4.09 -0.31 0.80
N ALA A 18 3.05 -0.92 1.36
CA ALA A 18 1.80 -0.24 1.64
C ALA A 18 1.99 0.93 2.62
N GLN A 19 2.77 0.71 3.70
CA GLN A 19 3.06 1.73 4.70
C GLN A 19 3.78 2.94 4.08
N LEU A 20 4.78 2.72 3.21
CA LEU A 20 5.49 3.81 2.54
C LEU A 20 4.56 4.73 1.75
N VAL A 21 3.57 4.16 1.06
CA VAL A 21 2.58 4.93 0.29
C VAL A 21 1.58 5.65 1.21
N LEU A 22 1.21 5.03 2.34
CA LEU A 22 0.36 5.67 3.35
C LEU A 22 1.07 6.83 4.06
N ASP A 23 2.37 6.71 4.31
CA ASP A 23 3.19 7.80 4.86
C ASP A 23 3.25 8.99 3.89
N GLN A 24 3.34 8.73 2.58
CA GLN A 24 3.23 9.78 1.56
C GLN A 24 1.85 10.47 1.60
N ASN A 25 0.76 9.71 1.78
CA ASN A 25 -0.57 10.30 1.96
C ASN A 25 -0.67 11.19 3.19
N ARG A 26 -0.02 10.80 4.30
CA ARG A 26 0.03 11.63 5.51
C ARG A 26 0.66 12.99 5.21
N ASP A 27 1.78 13.02 4.49
CA ASP A 27 2.47 14.27 4.14
C ASP A 27 1.64 15.13 3.18
N LEU A 28 0.99 14.51 2.19
CA LEU A 28 0.09 15.20 1.26
C LEU A 28 -1.11 15.82 1.99
N ILE A 29 -1.71 15.10 2.92
CA ILE A 29 -2.82 15.60 3.76
C ILE A 29 -2.36 16.78 4.60
N GLN A 30 -1.15 16.74 5.16
CA GLN A 30 -0.58 17.88 5.89
C GLN A 30 -0.50 19.12 4.99
N ARG A 31 -0.01 18.97 3.75
CA ARG A 31 0.06 20.08 2.77
C ARG A 31 -1.33 20.61 2.39
N VAL A 32 -2.32 19.72 2.21
CA VAL A 32 -3.72 20.11 1.97
C VAL A 32 -4.24 20.98 3.11
N ASN A 33 -3.95 20.60 4.36
CA ASN A 33 -4.34 21.35 5.56
C ASN A 33 -3.62 22.70 5.68
N GLU A 34 -2.32 22.77 5.34
CA GLU A 34 -1.56 24.02 5.30
C GLU A 34 -2.13 25.00 4.26
N ASN A 35 -2.41 24.51 3.05
CA ASN A 35 -3.05 25.29 2.00
C ASN A 35 -4.41 25.85 2.46
N HIS A 36 -5.25 25.02 3.09
CA HIS A 36 -6.55 25.45 3.60
C HIS A 36 -6.43 26.52 4.70
N ARG A 37 -5.51 26.32 5.66
CA ARG A 37 -5.26 27.29 6.75
C ARG A 37 -4.69 28.62 6.25
N SER A 38 -3.92 28.62 5.16
CA SER A 38 -3.38 29.84 4.56
C SER A 38 -4.48 30.78 4.04
N ARG A 39 -5.65 30.23 3.68
CA ARG A 39 -6.78 30.95 3.07
C ARG A 39 -6.43 31.70 1.78
N ILE A 40 -5.29 31.38 1.15
CA ILE A 40 -4.90 31.90 -0.15
C ILE A 40 -5.67 31.11 -1.22
N PRO A 41 -6.53 31.74 -2.04
CA PRO A 41 -7.38 31.04 -3.01
C PRO A 41 -6.61 30.08 -3.92
N ASP A 42 -5.46 30.52 -4.45
CA ASP A 42 -4.61 29.69 -5.32
C ASP A 42 -4.09 28.43 -4.62
N ASN A 43 -3.76 28.51 -3.33
CA ASN A 43 -3.31 27.35 -2.56
C ASN A 43 -4.44 26.35 -2.35
N VAL A 44 -5.65 26.83 -2.09
CA VAL A 44 -6.82 25.96 -1.95
C VAL A 44 -7.16 25.28 -3.27
N THR A 45 -7.04 25.97 -4.41
CA THR A 45 -7.22 25.35 -5.74
C THR A 45 -6.21 24.22 -5.97
N ARG A 46 -4.96 24.36 -5.51
CA ARG A 46 -3.94 23.29 -5.61
C ARG A 46 -4.29 22.04 -4.81
N ASN A 47 -5.18 22.12 -3.79
CA ASN A 47 -5.60 20.95 -3.02
C ASN A 47 -6.28 19.88 -3.90
N VAL A 48 -6.93 20.26 -5.00
CA VAL A 48 -7.53 19.28 -5.93
C VAL A 48 -6.46 18.33 -6.49
N GLY A 49 -5.30 18.86 -6.88
CA GLY A 49 -4.18 18.05 -7.36
C GLY A 49 -3.62 17.13 -6.27
N LEU A 50 -3.42 17.66 -5.06
CA LEU A 50 -2.94 16.87 -3.92
C LEU A 50 -3.92 15.76 -3.53
N ILE A 51 -5.23 16.01 -3.55
CA ILE A 51 -6.27 15.02 -3.28
C ILE A 51 -6.29 13.94 -4.36
N ASN A 52 -6.10 14.30 -5.63
CA ASN A 52 -5.96 13.31 -6.71
C ASN A 52 -4.74 12.41 -6.51
N GLU A 53 -3.62 12.97 -6.05
CA GLU A 53 -2.42 12.20 -5.71
C GLU A 53 -2.67 11.25 -4.53
N ILE A 54 -3.36 11.72 -3.49
CA ILE A 54 -3.80 10.88 -2.35
C ILE A 54 -4.65 9.70 -2.84
N ASN A 55 -5.62 9.96 -3.71
CA ASN A 55 -6.49 8.92 -4.27
C ASN A 55 -5.69 7.90 -5.10
N GLY A 56 -4.73 8.36 -5.92
CA GLY A 56 -3.84 7.47 -6.67
C GLY A 56 -2.99 6.58 -5.76
N ASN A 57 -2.52 7.12 -4.64
CA ASN A 57 -1.81 6.36 -3.62
C ASN A 57 -2.70 5.32 -2.93
N ILE A 58 -3.97 5.63 -2.66
CA ILE A 58 -4.93 4.64 -2.14
C ILE A 58 -5.12 3.49 -3.14
N SER A 59 -5.23 3.76 -4.44
CA SER A 59 -5.28 2.71 -5.46
C SER A 59 -4.05 1.79 -5.42
N ARG A 60 -2.85 2.36 -5.30
CA ARG A 60 -1.60 1.57 -5.17
C ARG A 60 -1.54 0.72 -3.91
N VAL A 61 -2.10 1.21 -2.80
CA VAL A 61 -2.21 0.44 -1.55
C VAL A 61 -3.16 -0.75 -1.76
N MET A 62 -4.30 -0.55 -2.43
CA MET A 62 -5.23 -1.65 -2.77
C MET A 62 -4.60 -2.69 -3.68
N GLU A 63 -3.85 -2.26 -4.71
CA GLU A 63 -3.08 -3.16 -5.58
C GLU A 63 -2.07 -3.98 -4.77
N THR A 64 -1.30 -3.32 -3.89
CA THR A 64 -0.31 -4.00 -3.04
C THR A 64 -0.96 -5.09 -2.16
N TYR A 65 -2.12 -4.83 -1.58
CA TYR A 65 -2.85 -5.83 -0.79
C TYR A 65 -3.45 -6.95 -1.65
N THR A 66 -3.88 -6.63 -2.87
CA THR A 66 -4.40 -7.63 -3.81
C THR A 66 -3.30 -8.59 -4.24
N ASP A 67 -2.14 -8.05 -4.61
CA ASP A 67 -0.95 -8.83 -4.96
C ASP A 67 -0.52 -9.72 -3.78
N LEU A 68 -0.44 -9.15 -2.57
CA LEU A 68 -0.07 -9.88 -1.37
C LEU A 68 -1.04 -11.04 -1.07
N SER A 69 -2.35 -10.78 -1.18
CA SER A 69 -3.38 -11.81 -1.01
C SER A 69 -3.23 -12.94 -2.04
N PHE A 70 -2.92 -12.59 -3.29
CA PHE A 70 -2.71 -13.56 -4.35
C PHE A 70 -1.46 -14.42 -4.12
N GLU A 71 -0.33 -13.79 -3.78
CA GLU A 71 0.94 -14.47 -3.51
C GLU A 71 0.80 -15.47 -2.36
N ILE A 72 0.21 -15.06 -1.24
CA ILE A 72 -0.01 -15.94 -0.08
C ILE A 72 -0.92 -17.11 -0.45
N THR A 73 -2.03 -16.85 -1.14
CA THR A 73 -2.96 -17.89 -1.58
C THR A 73 -2.26 -18.91 -2.48
N LYS A 74 -1.40 -18.45 -3.39
CA LYS A 74 -0.60 -19.31 -4.26
C LYS A 74 0.35 -20.20 -3.44
N MET A 75 1.11 -19.63 -2.51
CA MET A 75 2.05 -20.39 -1.66
C MET A 75 1.34 -21.48 -0.85
N PHE A 76 0.15 -21.19 -0.30
CA PHE A 76 -0.63 -22.20 0.42
C PHE A 76 -1.12 -23.34 -0.47
N HIS A 77 -1.57 -23.05 -1.70
CA HIS A 77 -1.96 -24.09 -2.65
C HIS A 77 -0.78 -24.97 -3.09
N GLU A 78 0.40 -24.38 -3.26
CA GLU A 78 1.62 -25.13 -3.58
C GLU A 78 2.01 -26.08 -2.45
N ARG A 79 1.92 -25.64 -1.18
CA ARG A 79 2.14 -26.49 0.00
C ARG A 79 1.17 -27.67 0.08
N GLN A 80 -0.11 -27.45 -0.21
CA GLN A 80 -1.11 -28.52 -0.22
C GLN A 80 -0.80 -29.59 -1.27
N ARG A 81 -0.34 -29.19 -2.45
CA ARG A 81 0.07 -30.12 -3.51
C ARG A 81 1.32 -30.91 -3.13
N SER A 82 2.37 -30.25 -2.63
CA SER A 82 3.60 -30.95 -2.22
C SER A 82 3.39 -31.91 -1.05
N GLY A 83 2.39 -31.66 -0.19
CA GLY A 83 2.00 -32.57 0.89
C GLY A 83 1.17 -33.78 0.44
N GLN A 84 0.55 -33.72 -0.75
CA GLN A 84 -0.19 -34.84 -1.34
C GLN A 84 0.69 -35.77 -2.20
N GLU A 85 1.87 -35.30 -2.61
CA GLU A 85 2.85 -36.05 -3.40
C GLU A 85 3.93 -36.77 -2.55
N ARG A 86 3.84 -36.72 -1.22
CA ARG A 86 4.70 -37.42 -0.26
C ARG A 86 3.93 -38.51 0.48
#